data_AF-A0A090X1V6-F1
#
_entry.id   AF-A0A090X1V6-F1
#
_cell.length_a   1.000
_cell.length_b   1.000
_cell.length_c   1.000
_cell.angle_alpha   90.00
_cell.angle_beta   90.00
_cell.angle_gamma   90.00
#
_symmetry.space_group_name_H-M   'P 1'
#
loop_
_entity.id
_entity.type
_entity.pdbx_description
1 polymer ?
#
loop_
_entity_poly.entity_id
_entity_poly.type
_entity_poly.pdbx_seq_one_letter_code
_entity_poly.pdbx_strand_id
1 'polypeptide(L)'
;MKEGEATGMQKHYGSSLMQRHDEDLANVTLGYNFSRAPGVTSINTDYNNLGQIYYQRGTSTFVGGTSTSDGNGIFVQEFNGQDSASYSGRVAQGLRFKKSYFYFGDDIVLLASGISNNSSNNDVETGLLQEAVSAGENEFSFANNVTTNASNYDAIYSSTDVPWMFNNSQNVGLYLMPNQNYKLFKGSQTFGSLTGDVVSTYLTHDSQTEGWYEYIMRLNTSKTEMQTLDSNMKSSTPDYEVLRRDEKAHIVRSENHNSTGYAIFDNTDLVLPEGSLKTADKQCVVMLQEKDGDMNLSISYPDKK
;
A
#
# COMPACT_ATOMS: atom_id res chain seq x y z
N MET A 1 4.25 28.55 6.07
CA MET A 1 3.42 27.40 6.48
C MET A 1 3.54 27.29 7.98
N LYS A 2 2.42 27.09 8.67
CA LYS A 2 2.44 26.81 10.11
C LYS A 2 2.94 25.38 10.33
N GLU A 3 3.57 25.12 11.47
CA GLU A 3 4.03 23.78 11.85
C GLU A 3 2.83 22.81 11.88
N GLY A 4 2.90 21.69 11.17
CA GLY A 4 1.79 20.75 10.99
C GLY A 4 0.99 20.91 9.68
N GLU A 5 1.16 21.98 8.91
CA GLU A 5 0.57 22.06 7.56
C GLU A 5 1.41 21.25 6.54
N ALA A 6 0.73 20.66 5.55
CA ALA A 6 1.38 19.98 4.43
C ALA A 6 2.31 20.94 3.70
N THR A 7 3.58 20.57 3.59
CA THR A 7 4.53 21.28 2.73
C THR A 7 4.08 21.24 1.27
N GLY A 8 4.51 22.18 0.43
CA GLY A 8 4.28 22.11 -1.02
C GLY A 8 4.70 20.75 -1.59
N MET A 9 5.79 20.15 -1.08
CA MET A 9 6.19 18.80 -1.46
C MET A 9 5.23 17.71 -0.98
N GLN A 10 4.75 17.75 0.27
CA GLN A 10 3.74 16.78 0.76
C GLN A 10 2.39 16.90 0.05
N LYS A 11 2.06 18.09 -0.48
CA LYS A 11 0.89 18.30 -1.35
C LYS A 11 1.07 17.67 -2.74
N HIS A 12 2.31 17.55 -3.23
CA HIS A 12 2.63 16.96 -4.54
C HIS A 12 3.04 15.48 -4.48
N TYR A 13 3.60 15.04 -3.36
CA TYR A 13 4.01 13.67 -3.04
C TYR A 13 3.08 13.10 -1.97
N GLY A 14 1.82 12.94 -2.33
CA GLY A 14 0.87 12.05 -1.65
C GLY A 14 0.48 10.97 -2.65
N SER A 15 1.10 9.80 -2.53
CA SER A 15 0.55 8.51 -3.00
C SER A 15 -0.34 8.61 -4.25
N SER A 16 0.23 8.47 -5.44
CA SER A 16 -0.50 8.32 -6.71
C SER A 16 -1.26 6.97 -6.79
N LEU A 17 -2.01 6.61 -5.76
CA LEU A 17 -2.77 5.37 -5.70
C LEU A 17 -4.25 5.53 -5.98
N MET A 18 -4.81 6.71 -5.75
CA MET A 18 -6.20 7.00 -6.09
C MET A 18 -6.23 8.46 -6.52
N GLN A 19 -6.75 8.76 -7.71
CA GLN A 19 -6.91 10.13 -8.18
C GLN A 19 -7.55 10.97 -7.07
N ARG A 20 -6.83 11.95 -6.53
CA ARG A 20 -7.36 12.90 -5.55
C ARG A 20 -7.58 14.23 -6.26
N HIS A 21 -8.82 14.69 -6.31
CA HIS A 21 -9.19 15.99 -6.87
C HIS A 21 -8.87 17.11 -5.88
N ASP A 22 -8.90 18.38 -6.32
CA ASP A 22 -8.58 19.55 -5.49
C ASP A 22 -9.43 19.65 -4.20
N GLU A 23 -10.62 19.05 -4.18
CA GLU A 23 -11.49 18.96 -2.99
C GLU A 23 -10.91 18.04 -1.90
N ASP A 24 -10.07 17.05 -2.24
CA ASP A 24 -9.46 16.11 -1.29
C ASP A 24 -8.21 16.66 -0.59
N LEU A 25 -7.63 17.76 -1.09
CA LEU A 25 -6.66 18.51 -0.29
C LEU A 25 -7.31 19.13 0.95
N ALA A 26 -8.64 19.24 1.00
CA ALA A 26 -9.39 19.56 2.20
C ALA A 26 -9.38 18.43 3.26
N ASN A 27 -9.06 17.18 2.86
CA ASN A 27 -8.89 16.04 3.76
C ASN A 27 -7.50 16.00 4.41
N VAL A 28 -6.58 16.91 4.07
CA VAL A 28 -5.44 17.23 4.95
C VAL A 28 -6.01 17.94 6.18
N THR A 29 -6.53 17.13 7.09
CA THR A 29 -7.17 17.58 8.31
C THR A 29 -6.15 18.01 9.35
N LEU A 30 -6.61 18.79 10.31
CA LEU A 30 -5.80 19.08 11.50
C LEU A 30 -5.43 17.77 12.18
N GLY A 31 -4.18 17.64 12.62
CA GLY A 31 -3.69 16.41 13.22
C GLY A 31 -3.32 15.30 12.23
N TYR A 32 -3.43 15.49 10.90
CA TYR A 32 -3.03 14.48 9.93
C TYR A 32 -1.54 14.09 10.07
N ASN A 33 -1.26 12.81 10.31
CA ASN A 33 0.08 12.26 10.39
C ASN A 33 0.59 11.92 8.99
N PHE A 34 1.54 12.72 8.51
CA PHE A 34 2.14 12.57 7.17
C PHE A 34 2.98 11.30 6.99
N SER A 35 3.43 10.67 8.07
CA SER A 35 4.11 9.36 8.02
C SER A 35 3.13 8.23 7.65
N ARG A 36 1.82 8.44 7.87
CA ARG A 36 0.75 7.45 7.64
C ARG A 36 -0.10 7.76 6.40
N ALA A 37 0.51 8.35 5.37
CA ALA A 37 -0.18 8.54 4.11
C ALA A 37 -0.64 7.17 3.53
N PRO A 38 -1.88 7.05 3.01
CA PRO A 38 -2.38 5.78 2.49
C PRO A 38 -1.47 5.16 1.42
N GLY A 39 -1.19 3.88 1.58
CA GLY A 39 -0.29 3.10 0.71
C GLY A 39 1.21 3.35 0.92
N VAL A 40 1.62 4.29 1.78
CA VAL A 40 3.03 4.60 2.05
C VAL A 40 3.56 3.74 3.18
N THR A 41 4.76 3.19 3.00
CA THR A 41 5.54 2.55 4.08
C THR A 41 6.62 3.51 4.52
N SER A 42 6.63 3.90 5.79
CA SER A 42 7.57 4.91 6.31
C SER A 42 7.93 4.66 7.76
N ILE A 43 8.85 5.47 8.28
CA ILE A 43 9.16 5.53 9.71
C ILE A 43 8.22 6.55 10.34
N ASN A 44 7.41 6.12 11.31
CA ASN A 44 6.57 7.02 12.07
C ASN A 44 7.45 7.96 12.90
N THR A 45 7.29 9.26 12.69
CA THR A 45 8.05 10.29 13.40
C THR A 45 7.29 11.61 13.46
N ASP A 46 7.77 12.49 14.32
CA ASP A 46 7.20 13.83 14.50
C ASP A 46 7.40 14.72 13.27
N TYR A 47 6.51 15.72 13.11
CA TYR A 47 6.54 16.68 12.01
C TYR A 47 7.92 17.30 11.76
N ASN A 48 8.63 17.67 12.83
CA ASN A 48 9.94 18.31 12.73
C ASN A 48 11.03 17.42 12.11
N ASN A 49 10.88 16.10 12.18
CA ASN A 49 11.78 15.13 11.55
C ASN A 49 11.41 14.84 10.08
N LEU A 50 10.17 15.18 9.66
CA LEU A 50 9.73 15.06 8.26
C LEU A 50 10.09 16.27 7.40
N GLY A 51 10.51 17.37 8.01
CA GLY A 51 10.86 18.60 7.30
C GLY A 51 11.96 18.38 6.26
N GLN A 52 11.63 18.61 4.99
CA GLN A 52 12.60 18.60 3.90
C GLN A 52 12.57 19.94 3.15
N ILE A 53 13.77 20.49 2.91
CA ILE A 53 13.98 21.77 2.22
C ILE A 53 14.30 21.60 0.74
N TYR A 54 14.48 20.37 0.24
CA TYR A 54 14.84 20.08 -1.15
C TYR A 54 14.11 18.85 -1.68
N TYR A 55 13.85 18.83 -3.00
CA TYR A 55 13.34 17.66 -3.70
C TYR A 55 14.39 16.53 -3.71
N GLN A 56 14.09 15.44 -3.03
CA GLN A 56 14.92 14.24 -3.06
C GLN A 56 14.47 13.33 -4.21
N ARG A 57 15.44 12.87 -5.01
CA ARG A 57 15.19 11.76 -5.95
C ARG A 57 15.17 10.46 -5.16
N GLY A 58 14.32 9.53 -5.59
CA GLY A 58 14.33 8.16 -5.06
C GLY A 58 15.69 7.47 -5.26
N THR A 59 15.88 6.36 -4.56
CA THR A 59 17.18 5.66 -4.53
C THR A 59 17.30 4.56 -5.58
N SER A 60 16.18 4.01 -6.06
CA SER A 60 16.13 3.03 -7.16
C SER A 60 15.62 3.68 -8.45
N THR A 61 16.12 3.20 -9.59
CA THR A 61 15.56 3.53 -10.90
C THR A 61 14.37 2.64 -11.26
N PHE A 62 14.12 1.56 -10.50
CA PHE A 62 13.01 0.64 -10.73
C PHE A 62 11.72 1.14 -10.05
N VAL A 63 11.12 2.16 -10.66
CA VAL A 63 9.84 2.74 -10.23
C VAL A 63 8.99 3.10 -11.44
N GLY A 64 7.77 2.58 -11.51
CA GLY A 64 6.88 2.78 -12.66
C GLY A 64 5.91 1.62 -12.82
N GLY A 65 5.37 1.42 -14.02
CA GLY A 65 4.33 0.43 -14.22
C GLY A 65 4.06 0.05 -15.66
N THR A 66 3.10 -0.84 -15.86
CA THR A 66 2.55 -1.22 -17.18
C THR A 66 1.07 -1.52 -17.04
N SER A 67 0.33 -1.47 -18.13
CA SER A 67 -1.10 -1.81 -18.15
C SER A 67 -1.49 -2.47 -19.47
N THR A 68 -2.48 -3.37 -19.41
CA THR A 68 -3.13 -3.90 -20.59
C THR A 68 -4.14 -2.89 -21.16
N SER A 69 -4.67 -3.16 -22.36
CA SER A 69 -5.74 -2.36 -22.96
C SER A 69 -7.04 -2.38 -22.15
N ASP A 70 -7.24 -3.41 -21.32
CA ASP A 70 -8.46 -3.61 -20.54
C ASP A 70 -8.37 -2.98 -19.14
N GLY A 71 -7.28 -2.26 -18.85
CA GLY A 71 -7.11 -1.52 -17.60
C GLY A 71 -6.49 -2.33 -16.45
N ASN A 72 -6.17 -3.61 -16.66
CA ASN A 72 -5.38 -4.35 -15.67
C ASN A 72 -3.94 -3.80 -15.69
N GLY A 73 -3.35 -3.57 -14.52
CA GLY A 73 -2.08 -2.87 -14.44
C GLY A 73 -1.19 -3.32 -13.30
N ILE A 74 0.05 -2.85 -13.34
CA ILE A 74 1.02 -3.03 -12.26
C ILE A 74 1.76 -1.71 -12.06
N PHE A 75 1.91 -1.27 -10.82
CA PHE A 75 2.87 -0.26 -10.41
C PHE A 75 3.86 -0.86 -9.42
N VAL A 76 5.14 -0.48 -9.52
CA VAL A 76 6.22 -0.94 -8.65
C VAL A 76 6.99 0.23 -8.11
N GLN A 77 7.49 0.05 -6.88
CA GLN A 77 8.39 0.99 -6.24
C GLN A 77 9.39 0.23 -5.38
N GLU A 78 10.67 0.44 -5.66
CA GLU A 78 11.77 0.03 -4.78
C GLU A 78 12.36 1.24 -4.07
N PHE A 79 12.69 1.06 -2.79
CA PHE A 79 13.38 2.05 -1.99
C PHE A 79 14.40 1.40 -1.08
N ASN A 80 15.55 2.03 -0.96
CA ASN A 80 16.58 1.70 0.00
C ASN A 80 17.36 2.98 0.32
N GLY A 81 17.12 3.57 1.49
CA GLY A 81 17.72 4.83 1.90
C GLY A 81 19.25 4.83 1.94
N GLN A 82 19.87 3.65 2.09
CA GLN A 82 21.33 3.50 2.11
C GLN A 82 21.98 3.65 0.73
N ASP A 83 21.20 3.51 -0.35
CA ASP A 83 21.73 3.58 -1.73
C ASP A 83 21.92 5.04 -2.22
N SER A 84 21.61 6.05 -1.40
CA SER A 84 21.78 7.46 -1.77
C SER A 84 22.21 8.31 -0.58
N ALA A 85 23.34 9.01 -0.75
CA ALA A 85 23.87 9.96 0.24
C ALA A 85 22.89 11.09 0.57
N SER A 86 21.90 11.37 -0.29
CA SER A 86 20.85 12.37 -0.03
C SER A 86 19.98 12.05 1.20
N TYR A 87 19.91 10.76 1.58
CA TYR A 87 19.19 10.28 2.74
C TYR A 87 20.06 10.16 4.00
N SER A 88 21.36 10.47 3.93
CA SER A 88 22.24 10.44 5.11
C SER A 88 21.75 11.39 6.21
N GLY A 89 21.61 10.88 7.43
CA GLY A 89 21.09 11.63 8.59
C GLY A 89 19.59 11.99 8.49
N ARG A 90 18.84 11.38 7.56
CA ARG A 90 17.39 11.55 7.43
C ARG A 90 16.64 10.39 8.06
N VAL A 91 15.38 10.61 8.43
CA VAL A 91 14.53 9.57 9.04
C VAL A 91 14.44 8.30 8.17
N ALA A 92 14.43 8.47 6.84
CA ALA A 92 14.33 7.36 5.89
C ALA A 92 15.68 6.71 5.54
N GLN A 93 16.81 7.10 6.17
CA GLN A 93 18.14 6.58 5.83
C GLN A 93 18.19 5.05 5.89
N GLY A 94 17.67 4.47 6.96
CA GLY A 94 17.70 3.03 7.17
C GLY A 94 16.57 2.27 6.50
N LEU A 95 15.55 2.95 5.99
CA LEU A 95 14.34 2.34 5.46
C LEU A 95 14.62 1.67 4.12
N ARG A 96 14.11 0.45 3.96
CA ARG A 96 14.13 -0.31 2.72
C ARG A 96 12.79 -1.02 2.51
N PHE A 97 12.38 -1.16 1.25
CA PHE A 97 11.24 -1.98 0.85
C PHE A 97 11.22 -2.22 -0.66
N LYS A 98 10.52 -3.28 -1.07
CA LYS A 98 10.03 -3.48 -2.45
C LYS A 98 8.51 -3.56 -2.39
N LYS A 99 7.82 -2.70 -3.14
CA LYS A 99 6.36 -2.59 -3.14
C LYS A 99 5.83 -2.76 -4.56
N SER A 100 4.69 -3.41 -4.68
CA SER A 100 3.97 -3.50 -5.95
C SER A 100 2.47 -3.43 -5.75
N TYR A 101 1.78 -2.94 -6.77
CA TYR A 101 0.35 -2.69 -6.79
C TYR A 101 -0.17 -3.31 -8.08
N PHE A 102 -0.99 -4.34 -7.97
CA PHE A 102 -1.61 -4.99 -9.12
C PHE A 102 -3.07 -4.56 -9.19
N TYR A 103 -3.47 -4.02 -10.33
CA TYR A 103 -4.80 -3.47 -10.57
C TYR A 103 -5.60 -4.47 -11.40
N PHE A 104 -6.73 -4.93 -10.86
CA PHE A 104 -7.65 -5.89 -11.45
C PHE A 104 -9.08 -5.39 -11.26
N GLY A 105 -9.61 -4.65 -12.24
CA GLY A 105 -10.92 -3.99 -12.09
C GLY A 105 -10.96 -3.04 -10.90
N ASP A 106 -11.88 -3.26 -9.98
CA ASP A 106 -12.04 -2.46 -8.75
C ASP A 106 -11.10 -2.91 -7.61
N ASP A 107 -10.34 -3.99 -7.80
CA ASP A 107 -9.36 -4.47 -6.83
C ASP A 107 -7.97 -3.96 -7.13
N ILE A 108 -7.33 -3.46 -6.08
CA ILE A 108 -5.89 -3.24 -6.04
C ILE A 108 -5.31 -4.26 -5.06
N VAL A 109 -4.41 -5.12 -5.52
CA VAL A 109 -3.64 -6.05 -4.68
C VAL A 109 -2.28 -5.41 -4.39
N LEU A 110 -2.02 -5.13 -3.12
CA LEU A 110 -0.85 -4.41 -2.65
C LEU A 110 0.09 -5.40 -1.94
N LEU A 111 1.28 -5.59 -2.49
CA LEU A 111 2.31 -6.45 -1.92
C LEU A 111 3.53 -5.64 -1.51
N ALA A 112 4.19 -6.08 -0.44
CA ALA A 112 5.55 -5.68 -0.14
C ALA A 112 6.38 -6.82 0.43
N SER A 113 7.68 -6.75 0.17
CA SER A 113 8.71 -7.62 0.74
C SER A 113 9.95 -6.82 1.11
N GLY A 114 10.81 -7.41 1.95
CA GLY A 114 12.09 -6.82 2.34
C GLY A 114 11.94 -5.49 3.07
N ILE A 115 10.80 -5.27 3.74
CA ILE A 115 10.59 -4.07 4.56
C ILE A 115 11.53 -4.15 5.75
N SER A 116 12.47 -3.23 5.86
CA SER A 116 13.37 -3.20 7.00
C SER A 116 13.84 -1.80 7.31
N ASN A 117 14.35 -1.62 8.51
CA ASN A 117 14.98 -0.38 8.93
C ASN A 117 16.14 -0.66 9.87
N ASN A 118 17.32 -0.13 9.54
CA ASN A 118 18.54 -0.27 10.37
C ASN A 118 18.85 1.00 11.20
N SER A 119 17.93 1.96 11.25
CA SER A 119 18.01 3.14 12.12
C SER A 119 17.57 2.83 13.57
N SER A 120 17.84 3.73 14.51
CA SER A 120 17.48 3.56 15.93
C SER A 120 15.98 3.65 16.22
N ASN A 121 15.21 4.38 15.41
CA ASN A 121 13.74 4.38 15.47
C ASN A 121 13.26 3.25 14.55
N ASN A 122 12.60 2.22 15.09
CA ASN A 122 12.11 1.05 14.36
C ASN A 122 10.58 1.05 14.14
N ASP A 123 9.90 2.19 14.31
CA ASP A 123 8.45 2.34 14.12
C ASP A 123 8.10 2.39 12.62
N VAL A 124 8.37 1.29 11.92
CA VAL A 124 8.02 1.16 10.50
C VAL A 124 6.54 0.83 10.38
N GLU A 125 5.80 1.68 9.68
CA GLU A 125 4.35 1.56 9.49
C GLU A 125 3.99 1.62 8.00
N THR A 126 2.92 0.93 7.59
CA THR A 126 2.26 1.17 6.28
C THR A 126 0.89 1.78 6.52
N GLY A 127 0.68 3.02 6.09
CA GLY A 127 -0.64 3.66 6.14
C GLY A 127 -1.64 2.94 5.24
N LEU A 128 -2.83 2.60 5.75
CA LEU A 128 -3.91 2.00 4.95
C LEU A 128 -4.98 3.04 4.60
N LEU A 129 -5.41 3.84 5.57
CA LEU A 129 -6.38 4.91 5.42
C LEU A 129 -6.20 5.96 6.52
N GLN A 130 -6.49 7.23 6.21
CA GLN A 130 -6.51 8.32 7.19
C GLN A 130 -7.42 9.46 6.73
N GLU A 131 -8.34 9.89 7.59
CA GLU A 131 -9.41 10.85 7.30
C GLU A 131 -9.73 11.73 8.52
N ALA A 132 -10.37 12.88 8.31
CA ALA A 132 -11.02 13.62 9.40
C ALA A 132 -12.22 12.83 9.93
N VAL A 133 -12.53 12.95 11.22
CA VAL A 133 -13.78 12.43 11.77
C VAL A 133 -14.95 13.29 11.28
N SER A 134 -15.92 12.66 10.63
CA SER A 134 -17.20 13.25 10.19
C SER A 134 -18.37 12.47 10.81
N ALA A 135 -19.44 13.15 11.21
CA ALA A 135 -20.55 12.53 11.92
C ALA A 135 -21.44 11.71 10.97
N GLY A 136 -21.65 10.42 11.27
CA GLY A 136 -22.38 9.49 10.39
C GLY A 136 -21.56 8.98 9.19
N GLU A 137 -20.31 9.44 9.08
CA GLU A 137 -19.32 9.03 8.09
C GLU A 137 -18.08 8.46 8.82
N ASN A 138 -17.15 7.86 8.06
CA ASN A 138 -15.95 7.18 8.58
C ASN A 138 -16.27 6.08 9.60
N GLU A 139 -17.47 5.50 9.51
CA GLU A 139 -17.87 4.33 10.29
C GLU A 139 -17.34 3.08 9.58
N PHE A 140 -16.58 2.30 10.34
CA PHE A 140 -16.07 1.04 9.85
C PHE A 140 -16.99 -0.11 10.20
N SER A 141 -17.31 -0.91 9.19
CA SER A 141 -17.81 -2.27 9.39
C SER A 141 -16.64 -3.25 9.31
N PHE A 142 -16.60 -4.22 10.21
CA PHE A 142 -15.54 -5.22 10.24
C PHE A 142 -16.08 -6.63 10.05
N ALA A 143 -15.17 -7.55 9.75
CA ALA A 143 -15.39 -8.97 9.92
C ALA A 143 -15.83 -9.32 11.36
N ASN A 144 -16.48 -10.48 11.52
CA ASN A 144 -16.85 -11.06 12.82
C ASN A 144 -17.69 -10.15 13.74
N ASN A 145 -18.46 -9.22 13.16
CA ASN A 145 -19.32 -8.28 13.88
C ASN A 145 -18.57 -7.41 14.91
N VAL A 146 -17.25 -7.24 14.75
CA VAL A 146 -16.52 -6.22 15.49
C VAL A 146 -17.11 -4.86 15.08
N THR A 147 -17.42 -4.02 16.06
CA THR A 147 -17.98 -2.67 15.83
C THR A 147 -17.17 -1.65 16.59
N THR A 148 -16.98 -0.49 15.98
CA THR A 148 -16.23 0.63 16.57
C THR A 148 -17.17 1.82 16.71
N ASN A 149 -18.26 1.63 17.47
CA ASN A 149 -19.26 2.68 17.72
C ASN A 149 -18.81 3.68 18.79
N ALA A 150 -17.54 3.63 19.20
CA ALA A 150 -16.98 4.51 20.20
C ALA A 150 -16.52 5.83 19.57
N SER A 151 -16.73 6.94 20.29
CA SER A 151 -16.25 8.27 19.90
C SER A 151 -14.72 8.34 19.85
N ASN A 152 -14.05 7.50 20.65
CA ASN A 152 -12.61 7.29 20.61
C ASN A 152 -12.31 5.79 20.54
N TYR A 153 -11.34 5.43 19.72
CA TYR A 153 -10.90 4.06 19.51
C TYR A 153 -9.38 4.04 19.33
N ASP A 154 -8.71 3.13 20.03
CA ASP A 154 -7.30 2.82 19.79
C ASP A 154 -7.14 1.32 20.11
N ALA A 155 -7.05 0.52 19.06
CA ALA A 155 -6.78 -0.90 19.24
C ALA A 155 -5.99 -1.50 18.08
N ILE A 156 -5.37 -2.63 18.40
CA ILE A 156 -4.64 -3.48 17.46
C ILE A 156 -5.50 -4.70 17.18
N TYR A 157 -5.60 -5.04 15.90
CA TYR A 157 -6.28 -6.23 15.41
C TYR A 157 -5.32 -7.11 14.65
N SER A 158 -5.53 -8.42 14.78
CA SER A 158 -4.91 -9.43 13.92
C SER A 158 -5.76 -9.60 12.67
N SER A 159 -5.15 -9.58 11.48
CA SER A 159 -5.83 -9.87 10.22
C SER A 159 -6.31 -11.33 10.13
N THR A 160 -5.78 -12.23 10.96
CA THR A 160 -6.30 -13.61 11.08
C THR A 160 -7.71 -13.61 11.67
N ASP A 161 -7.98 -12.73 12.64
CA ASP A 161 -9.27 -12.66 13.34
C ASP A 161 -10.20 -11.61 12.74
N VAL A 162 -9.66 -10.54 12.16
CA VAL A 162 -10.43 -9.46 11.54
C VAL A 162 -9.84 -9.15 10.16
N PRO A 163 -10.07 -10.02 9.16
CA PRO A 163 -9.42 -9.96 7.86
C PRO A 163 -9.90 -8.80 6.98
N TRP A 164 -11.04 -8.18 7.26
CA TRP A 164 -11.51 -7.08 6.43
C TRP A 164 -12.19 -5.98 7.23
N MET A 165 -12.16 -4.79 6.64
CA MET A 165 -12.89 -3.61 7.09
C MET A 165 -13.47 -2.86 5.89
N PHE A 166 -14.61 -2.21 6.09
CA PHE A 166 -15.28 -1.38 5.10
C PHE A 166 -15.51 0.02 5.67
N ASN A 167 -15.03 1.05 4.98
CA ASN A 167 -15.23 2.45 5.32
C ASN A 167 -16.37 3.04 4.47
N ASN A 168 -17.43 3.51 5.13
CA ASN A 168 -18.62 4.04 4.46
C ASN A 168 -18.41 5.42 3.81
N SER A 169 -17.42 6.20 4.22
CA SER A 169 -17.22 7.57 3.68
C SER A 169 -16.68 7.56 2.25
N GLN A 170 -15.70 6.69 1.98
CA GLN A 170 -15.09 6.55 0.65
C GLN A 170 -15.65 5.37 -0.16
N ASN A 171 -16.53 4.56 0.43
CA ASN A 171 -16.95 3.26 -0.12
C ASN A 171 -15.75 2.37 -0.49
N VAL A 172 -14.73 2.35 0.38
CA VAL A 172 -13.50 1.58 0.21
C VAL A 172 -13.46 0.45 1.23
N GLY A 173 -13.12 -0.74 0.75
CA GLY A 173 -12.87 -1.92 1.56
C GLY A 173 -11.39 -2.27 1.60
N LEU A 174 -10.91 -2.74 2.74
CA LEU A 174 -9.58 -3.30 2.90
C LEU A 174 -9.72 -4.78 3.31
N TYR A 175 -9.05 -5.66 2.59
CA TYR A 175 -8.94 -7.09 2.92
C TYR A 175 -7.49 -7.44 3.17
N LEU A 176 -7.13 -7.79 4.40
CA LEU A 176 -5.78 -8.11 4.82
C LEU A 176 -5.59 -9.62 4.91
N MET A 177 -4.51 -10.13 4.31
CA MET A 177 -4.18 -11.54 4.45
C MET A 177 -3.75 -11.89 5.88
N PRO A 178 -3.90 -13.15 6.33
CA PRO A 178 -3.60 -13.56 7.71
C PRO A 178 -2.18 -13.24 8.17
N ASN A 179 -1.96 -13.27 9.49
CA ASN A 179 -0.65 -13.06 10.14
C ASN A 179 -0.06 -11.65 10.00
N GLN A 180 -0.91 -10.63 9.94
CA GLN A 180 -0.52 -9.22 9.98
C GLN A 180 -1.26 -8.53 11.12
N ASN A 181 -0.61 -7.56 11.76
CA ASN A 181 -1.27 -6.69 12.74
C ASN A 181 -1.52 -5.32 12.12
N TYR A 182 -2.72 -4.79 12.33
CA TYR A 182 -3.04 -3.42 12.00
C TYR A 182 -3.64 -2.72 13.20
N LYS A 183 -3.40 -1.42 13.27
CA LYS A 183 -3.96 -0.54 14.29
C LYS A 183 -5.08 0.27 13.68
N LEU A 184 -6.19 0.38 14.41
CA LEU A 184 -7.26 1.31 14.12
C LEU A 184 -7.29 2.37 15.22
N PHE A 185 -7.26 3.62 14.80
CA PHE A 185 -7.35 4.79 15.66
C PHE A 185 -8.52 5.66 15.21
N LYS A 186 -9.32 6.13 16.16
CA LYS A 186 -10.33 7.19 15.98
C LYS A 186 -10.25 8.10 17.19
N GLY A 187 -10.03 9.39 16.99
CA GLY A 187 -10.00 10.35 18.09
C GLY A 187 -9.09 11.53 17.82
N SER A 188 -8.83 12.32 18.86
CA SER A 188 -8.00 13.51 18.74
C SER A 188 -6.53 13.16 18.50
N GLN A 189 -5.98 13.60 17.37
CA GLN A 189 -4.59 13.42 16.98
C GLN A 189 -3.92 14.79 16.86
N THR A 190 -2.70 14.90 17.39
CA THR A 190 -1.85 16.10 17.22
C THR A 190 -0.65 15.75 16.38
N PHE A 191 -0.39 16.53 15.33
CA PHE A 191 0.79 16.39 14.48
C PHE A 191 1.43 17.76 14.20
N GLY A 192 2.66 17.96 14.66
CA GLY A 192 3.24 19.32 14.74
C GLY A 192 2.43 20.19 15.71
N SER A 193 2.01 21.38 15.27
CA SER A 193 1.19 22.29 16.08
C SER A 193 -0.31 22.16 15.85
N LEU A 194 -0.75 21.23 14.99
CA LEU A 194 -2.15 21.08 14.60
C LEU A 194 -2.79 19.86 15.28
N THR A 195 -3.96 20.07 15.86
CA THR A 195 -4.77 19.04 16.52
C THR A 195 -6.13 18.94 15.86
N GLY A 196 -6.57 17.73 15.54
CA GLY A 196 -7.89 17.46 15.01
C GLY A 196 -8.32 16.03 15.25
N ASP A 197 -9.61 15.77 15.10
CA ASP A 197 -10.15 14.43 15.24
C ASP A 197 -9.95 13.65 13.94
N VAL A 198 -9.26 12.52 14.03
CA VAL A 198 -8.80 11.71 12.89
C VAL A 198 -9.26 10.27 13.06
N VAL A 199 -9.63 9.63 11.96
CA VAL A 199 -9.70 8.17 11.85
C VAL A 199 -8.51 7.69 11.02
N SER A 200 -7.77 6.70 11.49
CA SER A 200 -6.60 6.17 10.80
C SER A 200 -6.48 4.65 11.01
N THR A 201 -6.13 3.94 9.95
CA THR A 201 -5.75 2.53 10.01
C THR A 201 -4.41 2.30 9.31
N TYR A 202 -3.54 1.50 9.92
CA TYR A 202 -2.17 1.25 9.44
C TYR A 202 -1.62 -0.08 9.93
N LEU A 203 -0.74 -0.68 9.13
CA LEU A 203 0.04 -1.87 9.49
C LEU A 203 1.28 -1.48 10.30
N THR A 204 1.68 -2.32 11.24
CA THR A 204 2.95 -2.20 11.98
C THR A 204 3.93 -3.30 11.57
N HIS A 205 5.22 -2.96 11.44
CA HIS A 205 6.27 -3.88 10.99
C HIS A 205 7.41 -4.09 12.01
N ASP A 206 7.26 -3.47 13.19
CA ASP A 206 8.22 -3.41 14.31
C ASP A 206 8.78 -4.75 14.80
N SER A 207 8.05 -5.85 14.59
CA SER A 207 8.40 -7.20 15.05
C SER A 207 9.07 -8.09 13.98
N GLN A 208 9.27 -7.60 12.75
CA GLN A 208 9.75 -8.41 11.63
C GLN A 208 11.20 -8.05 11.25
N THR A 209 12.07 -9.05 11.13
CA THR A 209 13.45 -8.85 10.64
C THR A 209 13.47 -8.44 9.16
N GLU A 210 12.57 -9.02 8.38
CA GLU A 210 12.24 -8.65 7.00
C GLU A 210 10.73 -8.60 6.88
N GLY A 211 10.17 -7.41 7.05
CA GLY A 211 8.74 -7.16 7.01
C GLY A 211 8.14 -7.36 5.63
N TRP A 212 6.85 -7.67 5.62
CA TRP A 212 6.04 -7.83 4.42
C TRP A 212 4.63 -7.34 4.68
N TYR A 213 3.88 -7.11 3.60
CA TYR A 213 2.42 -7.05 3.69
C TYR A 213 1.76 -7.59 2.44
N GLU A 214 0.48 -7.95 2.59
CA GLU A 214 -0.42 -8.26 1.49
C GLU A 214 -1.86 -7.91 1.88
N TYR A 215 -2.46 -7.06 1.07
CA TYR A 215 -3.85 -6.70 1.23
C TYR A 215 -4.48 -6.28 -0.10
N ILE A 216 -5.80 -6.37 -0.15
CA ILE A 216 -6.63 -5.82 -1.21
C ILE A 216 -7.19 -4.49 -0.73
N MET A 217 -7.13 -3.49 -1.59
CA MET A 217 -7.99 -2.30 -1.51
C MET A 217 -9.05 -2.43 -2.59
N ARG A 218 -10.31 -2.65 -2.19
CA ARG A 218 -11.45 -2.74 -3.10
C ARG A 218 -12.18 -1.40 -3.14
N LEU A 219 -12.29 -0.84 -4.35
CA LEU A 219 -12.98 0.41 -4.60
C LEU A 219 -14.48 0.17 -4.80
N ASN A 220 -15.28 1.22 -4.64
CA ASN A 220 -16.73 1.22 -4.95
C ASN A 220 -17.50 0.04 -4.33
N THR A 221 -17.16 -0.33 -3.10
CA THR A 221 -17.69 -1.54 -2.47
C THR A 221 -18.68 -1.21 -1.35
N SER A 222 -19.30 -2.24 -0.82
CA SER A 222 -20.15 -2.24 0.36
C SER A 222 -19.69 -3.27 1.38
N LYS A 223 -20.26 -3.21 2.59
CA LYS A 223 -20.09 -4.24 3.61
C LYS A 223 -20.42 -5.65 3.09
N THR A 224 -21.51 -5.79 2.34
CA THR A 224 -21.96 -7.08 1.80
C THR A 224 -20.96 -7.62 0.79
N GLU A 225 -20.43 -6.76 -0.09
CA GLU A 225 -19.41 -7.15 -1.07
C GLU A 225 -18.08 -7.52 -0.41
N MET A 226 -17.71 -6.89 0.72
CA MET A 226 -16.55 -7.32 1.50
C MET A 226 -16.74 -8.68 2.18
N GLN A 227 -17.97 -9.04 2.56
CA GLN A 227 -18.28 -10.39 3.06
C GLN A 227 -18.20 -11.44 1.94
N THR A 228 -18.63 -11.08 0.73
CA THR A 228 -18.45 -11.91 -0.46
C THR A 228 -16.96 -12.08 -0.79
N LEU A 229 -16.19 -10.99 -0.75
CA LEU A 229 -14.73 -11.02 -0.95
C LEU A 229 -14.06 -11.98 0.03
N ASP A 230 -14.41 -11.89 1.32
CA ASP A 230 -13.86 -12.78 2.33
C ASP A 230 -14.18 -14.26 2.06
N SER A 231 -15.40 -14.53 1.59
CA SER A 231 -15.81 -15.89 1.22
C SER A 231 -15.04 -16.39 0.01
N ASN A 232 -14.83 -15.54 -1.01
CA ASN A 232 -14.08 -15.88 -2.21
C ASN A 232 -12.61 -16.15 -1.90
N MET A 233 -11.95 -15.28 -1.15
CA MET A 233 -10.53 -15.42 -0.79
C MET A 233 -10.23 -16.67 0.06
N LYS A 234 -11.23 -17.18 0.79
CA LYS A 234 -11.14 -18.44 1.57
C LYS A 234 -11.54 -19.69 0.79
N SER A 235 -12.01 -19.53 -0.46
CA SER A 235 -12.44 -20.65 -1.30
C SER A 235 -11.25 -21.35 -1.96
N SER A 236 -11.50 -22.45 -2.67
CA SER A 236 -10.49 -23.13 -3.50
C SER A 236 -10.07 -22.32 -4.74
N THR A 237 -10.80 -21.25 -5.07
CA THR A 237 -10.59 -20.39 -6.25
C THR A 237 -10.70 -18.93 -5.82
N PRO A 238 -9.67 -18.39 -5.16
CA PRO A 238 -9.68 -17.00 -4.69
C PRO A 238 -9.70 -15.99 -5.85
N ASP A 239 -10.14 -14.76 -5.59
CA ASP A 239 -10.22 -13.69 -6.61
C ASP A 239 -8.84 -13.38 -7.23
N TYR A 240 -7.77 -13.60 -6.45
CA TYR A 240 -6.39 -13.65 -6.93
C TYR A 240 -5.55 -14.62 -6.10
N GLU A 241 -4.37 -14.96 -6.64
CA GLU A 241 -3.35 -15.78 -5.98
C GLU A 241 -1.98 -15.11 -6.10
N VAL A 242 -1.25 -15.04 -4.98
CA VAL A 242 0.17 -14.67 -4.98
C VAL A 242 1.01 -15.90 -5.28
N LEU A 243 1.58 -15.96 -6.48
CA LEU A 243 2.49 -17.03 -6.88
C LEU A 243 3.90 -16.82 -6.31
N ARG A 244 4.27 -15.57 -6.02
CA ARG A 244 5.55 -15.21 -5.40
C ARG A 244 5.48 -13.83 -4.74
N ARG A 245 6.06 -13.71 -3.55
CA ARG A 245 6.33 -12.42 -2.89
C ARG A 245 7.63 -12.51 -2.12
N ASP A 246 8.71 -12.13 -2.78
CA ASP A 246 10.03 -12.01 -2.17
C ASP A 246 10.82 -10.87 -2.81
N GLU A 247 12.07 -10.70 -2.40
CA GLU A 247 12.90 -9.61 -2.88
C GLU A 247 13.25 -9.71 -4.37
N LYS A 248 13.06 -10.87 -5.01
CA LYS A 248 13.36 -11.05 -6.42
C LYS A 248 12.18 -10.69 -7.30
N ALA A 249 10.99 -11.13 -6.92
CA ALA A 249 9.78 -10.79 -7.67
C ALA A 249 8.52 -10.86 -6.83
N HIS A 250 7.56 -10.02 -7.21
CA HIS A 250 6.16 -10.15 -6.83
C HIS A 250 5.37 -10.63 -8.04
N ILE A 251 4.63 -11.72 -7.91
CA ILE A 251 3.89 -12.35 -9.00
C ILE A 251 2.48 -12.66 -8.51
N VAL A 252 1.48 -12.11 -9.21
CA VAL A 252 0.06 -12.24 -8.86
C VAL A 252 -0.72 -12.71 -10.07
N ARG A 253 -1.53 -13.75 -9.88
CA ARG A 253 -2.47 -14.28 -10.88
C ARG A 253 -3.89 -13.94 -10.46
N SER A 254 -4.70 -13.46 -11.39
CA SER A 254 -6.14 -13.33 -11.23
C SER A 254 -6.85 -14.07 -12.35
N GLU A 255 -7.54 -15.15 -11.97
CA GLU A 255 -8.34 -15.97 -12.88
C GLU A 255 -9.54 -15.18 -13.42
N ASN A 256 -10.17 -14.36 -12.58
CA ASN A 256 -11.31 -13.50 -12.98
C ASN A 256 -10.96 -12.54 -14.12
N HIS A 257 -9.69 -12.17 -14.24
CA HIS A 257 -9.17 -11.25 -15.25
C HIS A 257 -8.32 -11.96 -16.33
N ASN A 258 -8.21 -13.29 -16.27
CA ASN A 258 -7.31 -14.10 -17.08
C ASN A 258 -5.91 -13.50 -17.19
N SER A 259 -5.41 -12.94 -16.08
CA SER A 259 -4.21 -12.10 -16.07
C SER A 259 -3.19 -12.57 -15.05
N THR A 260 -1.91 -12.53 -15.40
CA THR A 260 -0.80 -12.71 -14.46
C THR A 260 0.17 -11.56 -14.56
N GLY A 261 0.38 -10.88 -13.44
CA GLY A 261 1.32 -9.79 -13.31
C GLY A 261 2.63 -10.24 -12.69
N TYR A 262 3.75 -9.70 -13.19
CA TYR A 262 5.10 -9.98 -12.74
C TYR A 262 5.83 -8.64 -12.52
N ALA A 263 6.17 -8.35 -11.27
CA ALA A 263 7.08 -7.28 -10.88
C ALA A 263 8.45 -7.91 -10.55
N ILE A 264 9.40 -7.83 -11.48
CA ILE A 264 10.72 -8.47 -11.36
C ILE A 264 11.74 -7.45 -10.89
N PHE A 265 12.07 -7.51 -9.60
CA PHE A 265 13.02 -6.60 -8.94
C PHE A 265 14.47 -7.11 -8.99
N ASP A 266 14.69 -8.41 -9.12
CA ASP A 266 16.03 -8.99 -9.31
C ASP A 266 15.88 -10.27 -10.14
N ASN A 267 16.52 -10.28 -11.30
CA ASN A 267 16.48 -11.40 -12.24
C ASN A 267 17.66 -12.38 -12.07
N THR A 268 18.60 -12.09 -11.17
CA THR A 268 19.74 -12.96 -10.86
C THR A 268 19.25 -14.29 -10.31
N ASP A 269 19.56 -15.39 -10.99
CA ASP A 269 19.10 -16.75 -10.63
C ASP A 269 17.59 -16.82 -10.32
N LEU A 270 16.79 -16.04 -11.05
CA LEU A 270 15.34 -16.00 -10.87
C LEU A 270 14.69 -17.20 -11.56
N VAL A 271 14.08 -18.07 -10.78
CA VAL A 271 13.21 -19.14 -11.27
C VAL A 271 11.76 -18.66 -11.21
N LEU A 272 11.12 -18.52 -12.37
CA LEU A 272 9.71 -18.14 -12.44
C LEU A 272 8.80 -19.34 -12.12
N PRO A 273 7.60 -19.11 -11.53
CA PRO A 273 6.56 -20.13 -11.41
C PRO A 273 6.21 -20.74 -12.77
N GLU A 274 5.59 -21.92 -12.76
CA GLU A 274 5.07 -22.52 -13.98
C GLU A 274 4.01 -21.59 -14.62
N GLY A 275 4.18 -21.32 -15.92
CA GLY A 275 3.30 -20.43 -16.67
C GLY A 275 3.90 -20.04 -18.01
N SER A 276 3.28 -19.09 -18.70
CA SER A 276 3.68 -18.67 -20.05
C SER A 276 4.99 -17.86 -20.07
N LEU A 277 5.27 -17.05 -19.02
CA LEU A 277 6.54 -16.34 -18.89
C LEU A 277 7.62 -17.29 -18.34
N LYS A 278 8.63 -17.62 -19.16
CA LYS A 278 9.67 -18.61 -18.79
C LYS A 278 10.91 -18.00 -18.14
N THR A 279 11.36 -16.84 -18.64
CA THR A 279 12.57 -16.17 -18.14
C THR A 279 12.43 -14.66 -18.29
N ALA A 280 13.21 -13.91 -17.50
CA ALA A 280 13.44 -12.49 -17.67
C ALA A 280 14.94 -12.23 -17.47
N ASP A 281 15.57 -11.51 -18.38
CA ASP A 281 17.00 -11.21 -18.36
C ASP A 281 17.32 -9.82 -17.79
N LYS A 282 16.28 -9.09 -17.36
CA LYS A 282 16.36 -7.76 -16.74
C LYS A 282 15.29 -7.58 -15.68
N GLN A 283 15.48 -6.58 -14.83
CA GLN A 283 14.39 -5.99 -14.04
C GLN A 283 13.32 -5.46 -15.00
N CYS A 284 12.08 -5.90 -14.84
CA CYS A 284 10.97 -5.49 -15.68
C CYS A 284 9.63 -5.67 -14.98
N VAL A 285 8.61 -5.01 -15.52
CA VAL A 285 7.23 -5.19 -15.12
C VAL A 285 6.48 -5.76 -16.31
N VAL A 286 5.83 -6.90 -16.11
CA VAL A 286 5.16 -7.66 -17.17
C VAL A 286 3.73 -7.97 -16.74
N MET A 287 2.77 -7.72 -17.63
CA MET A 287 1.40 -8.17 -17.48
C MET A 287 1.06 -9.09 -18.66
N LEU A 288 0.73 -10.33 -18.35
CA LEU A 288 0.18 -11.29 -19.29
C LEU A 288 -1.33 -11.35 -19.14
N GLN A 289 -2.07 -11.34 -20.25
CA GLN A 289 -3.52 -11.50 -20.25
C GLN A 289 -3.94 -12.43 -21.39
N GLU A 290 -4.67 -13.50 -21.06
CA GLU A 290 -5.30 -14.38 -22.05
C GLU A 290 -6.65 -13.82 -22.47
N LYS A 291 -6.85 -13.66 -23.78
CA LYS A 291 -8.09 -13.11 -24.33
C LYS A 291 -8.34 -13.66 -25.72
N ASP A 292 -9.53 -14.20 -25.94
CA ASP A 292 -9.98 -14.72 -27.24
C ASP A 292 -9.04 -15.77 -27.88
N GLY A 293 -8.33 -16.54 -27.03
CA GLY A 293 -7.33 -17.52 -27.48
C GLY A 293 -5.94 -16.96 -27.76
N ASP A 294 -5.77 -15.64 -27.68
CA ASP A 294 -4.49 -14.94 -27.80
C ASP A 294 -3.90 -14.62 -26.42
N MET A 295 -2.57 -14.46 -26.38
CA MET A 295 -1.85 -13.97 -25.21
C MET A 295 -1.35 -12.55 -25.45
N ASN A 296 -1.93 -11.61 -24.73
CA ASN A 296 -1.50 -10.22 -24.70
C ASN A 296 -0.38 -10.03 -23.68
N LEU A 297 0.71 -9.40 -24.13
CA LEU A 297 1.88 -9.11 -23.31
C LEU A 297 2.07 -7.59 -23.25
N SER A 298 1.95 -7.03 -22.04
CA SER A 298 2.34 -5.65 -21.75
C SER A 298 3.61 -5.67 -20.92
N ILE A 299 4.65 -4.95 -21.36
CA ILE A 299 5.95 -4.93 -20.70
C ILE A 299 6.43 -3.50 -20.54
N SER A 300 7.04 -3.20 -19.41
CA SER A 300 7.82 -1.98 -19.21
C SER A 300 9.15 -2.27 -18.54
N TYR A 301 10.12 -1.41 -18.83
CA TYR A 301 11.39 -1.33 -18.15
C TYR A 301 11.39 0.03 -17.44
N PRO A 302 10.97 0.10 -16.16
CA PRO A 302 10.80 1.37 -15.46
C PRO A 302 12.10 2.17 -15.22
N ASP A 303 13.25 1.67 -15.69
CA ASP A 303 14.54 2.35 -15.61
C ASP A 303 14.59 3.54 -16.57
N LYS A 304 14.78 4.75 -16.03
CA LYS A 304 15.06 5.95 -16.83
C LYS A 304 16.51 5.94 -17.28
N LYS A 305 16.82 5.21 -18.35
CA LYS A 305 17.97 5.52 -19.20
C LYS A 305 17.54 6.33 -20.41
#